data_AF-B4RAC5-F1
#
_entry.id   AF-B4RAC5-F1
#
_cell.length_a   1.000
_cell.length_b   1.000
_cell.length_c   1.000
_cell.angle_alpha   90.00
_cell.angle_beta   90.00
_cell.angle_gamma   90.00
#
_symmetry.space_group_name_H-M   'P 1'
#
loop_
_entity.id
_entity.type
_entity.pdbx_description
1 polymer ?
#
loop_
_entity_poly.entity_id
_entity_poly.type
_entity_poly.pdbx_seq_one_letter_code
_entity_poly.pdbx_strand_id
1 'polypeptide(L)' 'MAKLKLAELQDDTPVKLTVELPGAVHRDLVAYGEALAAQGGRALEPAKLIVPMLSRFMNTDRAFTRSKRSGDSTSR' A
#
# COMPACT_ATOMS: atom_id res chain seq x y z
N MET A 1 2.54 29.72 27.29
CA MET A 1 1.79 28.46 27.19
C MET A 1 2.52 27.54 26.22
N ALA A 2 3.06 26.42 26.68
CA ALA A 2 3.89 25.53 25.87
C ALA A 2 3.01 24.77 24.86
N LYS A 3 3.25 24.98 23.56
CA LYS A 3 2.58 24.24 22.48
C LYS A 3 3.19 22.84 22.43
N LEU A 4 2.38 21.80 22.66
CA LEU A 4 2.82 20.41 22.59
C LEU A 4 3.38 20.12 21.18
N LYS A 5 4.54 19.44 21.13
CA LYS A 5 5.27 19.13 19.90
C LYS A 5 4.79 17.88 19.17
N LEU A 6 3.72 17.23 19.64
CA LEU A 6 2.99 16.31 18.79
C LEU A 6 2.28 17.16 17.75
N ALA A 7 2.93 17.35 16.60
CA ALA A 7 2.20 17.57 15.36
C ALA A 7 1.07 16.53 15.30
N GLU A 8 -0.11 16.95 14.85
CA GLU A 8 -1.32 16.15 14.72
C GLU A 8 -0.96 14.69 14.43
N LEU A 9 -1.39 13.79 15.33
CA LEU A 9 -1.30 12.36 15.10
C LEU A 9 -1.82 12.11 13.69
N GLN A 10 -1.02 11.45 12.85
CA GLN A 10 -1.45 11.11 11.50
C GLN A 10 -2.80 10.39 11.62
N ASP A 11 -3.78 10.83 10.84
CA ASP A 11 -5.09 10.20 10.78
C ASP A 11 -4.90 8.81 10.16
N ASP A 12 -4.55 7.84 10.99
CA ASP A 12 -4.32 6.44 10.63
C ASP A 12 -5.64 5.67 10.46
N THR A 13 -6.77 6.39 10.28
CA THR A 13 -8.09 5.78 10.11
C THR A 13 -8.09 4.88 8.88
N PRO A 14 -8.30 3.56 9.03
CA PRO A 14 -8.29 2.63 7.91
C PRO A 14 -9.42 2.95 6.93
N VAL A 15 -9.09 3.12 5.65
CA VAL A 15 -10.08 3.32 4.58
C VAL A 15 -10.38 1.98 3.90
N LYS A 16 -11.67 1.60 3.86
CA LYS A 16 -12.11 0.40 3.14
C LYS A 16 -12.39 0.76 1.68
N LEU A 17 -11.71 0.07 0.76
CA LEU A 17 -11.96 0.16 -0.67
C LEU A 17 -12.58 -1.15 -1.17
N THR A 18 -13.59 -1.03 -2.03
CA THR A 18 -14.12 -2.17 -2.80
C THR A 18 -13.54 -2.05 -4.21
N VAL A 19 -12.90 -3.11 -4.70
CA VAL A 19 -12.22 -3.12 -6.00
C VAL A 19 -12.70 -4.29 -6.83
N GLU A 20 -12.96 -4.04 -8.11
CA GLU A 20 -13.21 -5.08 -9.10
C GLU A 20 -11.91 -5.39 -9.83
N LEU A 21 -11.60 -6.68 -10.00
CA LEU A 21 -10.39 -7.14 -10.67
C LEU A 21 -10.76 -7.93 -11.92
N PRO A 22 -10.03 -7.77 -13.04
CA PRO A 22 -10.12 -8.71 -14.15
C PRO A 22 -9.84 -10.14 -13.64
N GLY A 23 -10.59 -11.12 -14.12
CA GLY A 23 -10.45 -12.51 -13.66
C GLY A 23 -9.04 -13.10 -13.85
N ALA A 24 -8.29 -12.63 -14.85
CA ALA A 24 -6.89 -13.00 -15.04
C ALA A 24 -6.00 -12.52 -13.88
N VAL A 25 -6.15 -11.26 -13.45
CA VAL A 25 -5.39 -10.68 -12.34
C VAL A 25 -5.70 -11.41 -11.03
N HIS A 26 -6.97 -11.77 -10.79
CA HIS A 26 -7.33 -12.56 -9.62
C HIS A 26 -6.61 -13.94 -9.61
N ARG A 27 -6.59 -14.65 -10.74
CA ARG A 27 -5.89 -15.93 -10.86
C ARG A 27 -4.38 -15.79 -10.62
N ASP A 28 -3.78 -14.74 -11.16
CA ASP A 28 -2.35 -14.47 -10.95
C ASP A 28 -2.04 -14.16 -9.48
N LEU A 29 -2.92 -13.43 -8.77
CA LEU A 29 -2.77 -13.17 -7.34
C LEU A 29 -2.88 -14.46 -6.50
N VAL A 30 -3.78 -15.37 -6.86
CA VAL A 30 -3.88 -16.69 -6.21
C VAL A 30 -2.57 -17.47 -6.40
N ALA A 31 -2.11 -17.60 -7.64
CA ALA A 31 -0.88 -18.31 -7.97
C ALA A 31 0.35 -17.69 -7.28
N TYR A 32 0.40 -16.36 -7.18
CA TYR A 32 1.46 -15.66 -6.46
C TYR A 32 1.45 -15.99 -4.96
N GLY A 33 0.26 -16.03 -4.35
CA GLY A 33 0.10 -16.40 -2.94
C GLY A 33 0.57 -17.83 -2.65
N GLU A 34 0.30 -18.77 -3.56
CA GLU A 34 0.78 -20.16 -3.49
C GLU A 34 2.30 -20.24 -3.64
N ALA A 35 2.87 -19.54 -4.62
CA ALA A 35 4.32 -19.50 -4.83
C ALA A 35 5.08 -18.90 -3.63
N LEU A 36 4.46 -17.95 -2.92
CA LEU A 36 5.01 -17.39 -1.69
C LEU A 36 4.92 -18.40 -0.52
N ALA A 37 3.82 -19.14 -0.42
CA ALA A 37 3.66 -20.18 0.60
C ALA A 37 4.70 -21.28 0.46
N ALA A 38 5.03 -21.67 -0.78
CA ALA A 38 6.05 -22.67 -1.09
C ALA A 38 7.45 -22.29 -0.54
N GLN A 39 7.71 -21.01 -0.23
CA GLN A 39 8.98 -20.52 0.32
C GLN A 39 9.05 -20.60 1.87
N GLY A 40 8.12 -21.31 2.52
CA GLY A 40 8.10 -21.50 3.97
C GLY A 40 7.04 -20.67 4.70
N GLY A 41 6.03 -20.20 3.98
CA GLY A 41 4.91 -19.42 4.51
C GLY A 41 3.57 -20.14 4.39
N ARG A 42 2.51 -19.47 4.85
CA ARG A 42 1.12 -19.90 4.59
C ARG A 42 0.60 -19.21 3.33
N ALA A 43 -0.23 -19.92 2.56
CA ALA A 43 -1.00 -19.31 1.48
C ALA A 43 -1.78 -18.09 2.00
N LEU A 44 -1.58 -16.96 1.34
CA LEU A 44 -2.26 -15.71 1.66
C LEU A 44 -3.48 -15.55 0.77
N GLU A 45 -4.57 -15.05 1.36
CA GLU A 45 -5.73 -14.58 0.60
C GLU A 45 -5.30 -13.54 -0.44
N PRO A 46 -5.75 -13.60 -1.70
CA PRO A 46 -5.38 -12.65 -2.75
C PRO A 46 -5.49 -11.18 -2.31
N ALA A 47 -6.55 -10.84 -1.58
CA ALA A 47 -6.78 -9.48 -1.09
C ALA A 47 -5.69 -8.98 -0.13
N LYS A 48 -5.07 -9.88 0.64
CA LYS A 48 -3.98 -9.52 1.58
C LYS A 48 -2.67 -9.19 0.86
N LEU A 49 -2.53 -9.58 -0.40
CA LEU A 49 -1.36 -9.25 -1.22
C LEU A 49 -1.46 -7.84 -1.82
N ILE A 50 -2.68 -7.33 -2.05
CA ILE A 50 -2.92 -6.06 -2.75
C ILE A 50 -2.25 -4.89 -2.02
N VAL A 51 -2.48 -4.76 -0.71
CA VAL A 51 -1.94 -3.65 0.09
C VAL A 51 -0.39 -3.60 0.09
N PRO A 52 0.34 -4.68 0.46
CA PRO A 52 1.80 -4.64 0.43
C PRO A 52 2.37 -4.50 -0.98
N MET A 53 1.72 -5.06 -2.01
CA MET A 53 2.15 -4.88 -3.40
C MET A 53 2.01 -3.43 -3.86
N LEU A 54 0.86 -2.78 -3.62
CA LEU A 54 0.64 -1.37 -3.97
C LEU A 54 1.57 -0.44 -3.20
N SER A 55 1.76 -0.71 -1.90
CA SER A 55 2.71 0.03 -1.07
C SER A 55 4.13 -0.06 -1.63
N ARG A 56 4.59 -1.29 -1.96
CA ARG A 56 5.90 -1.49 -2.59
C ARG A 56 6.00 -0.77 -3.92
N PHE A 57 5.00 -0.89 -4.79
CA PHE A 57 4.96 -0.23 -6.09
C PHE A 57 5.13 1.29 -5.95
N MET A 58 4.28 1.94 -5.13
CA MET A 58 4.34 3.39 -4.88
C MET A 58 5.70 3.83 -4.30
N ASN A 59 6.25 3.05 -3.35
CA ASN A 59 7.54 3.37 -2.74
C ASN A 59 8.72 3.24 -3.71
N THR A 60 8.61 2.35 -4.70
CA THR A 60 9.67 2.14 -5.69
C THR A 60 9.57 3.06 -6.91
N ASP A 61 8.40 3.65 -7.16
CA ASP A 61 8.21 4.63 -8.21
C ASP A 61 8.85 5.98 -7.82
N ARG A 62 10.02 6.24 -8.39
CA ARG A 62 10.78 7.47 -8.12
C ARG A 62 10.09 8.72 -8.64
N ALA A 63 9.38 8.64 -9.76
CA ALA A 63 8.66 9.79 -10.31
C ALA A 63 7.51 10.17 -9.38
N PHE A 64 6.74 9.17 -8.93
CA PHE A 64 5.70 9.34 -7.93
C PHE A 64 6.26 9.91 -6.61
N THR A 65 7.35 9.32 -6.09
CA THR A 65 7.97 9.74 -4.83
C THR A 65 8.45 11.20 -4.88
N ARG A 66 9.02 11.64 -6.01
CA ARG A 66 9.42 13.04 -6.22
C ARG A 66 8.20 13.97 -6.24
N SER A 67 7.17 13.62 -6.99
CA SER A 67 5.94 14.41 -7.08
C SER A 67 5.25 14.56 -5.72
N LYS A 68 5.17 13.47 -4.95
CA LYS A 68 4.59 13.47 -3.60
C LYS A 68 5.31 14.44 -2.67
N ARG A 69 6.65 14.52 -2.74
CA ARG A 69 7.45 15.44 -1.93
C ARG A 69 7.33 16.90 -2.38
N SER A 70 7.19 17.14 -3.68
CA SER A 70 7.01 18.50 -4.22
C SER A 70 5.62 19.07 -3.94
N GLY A 71 4.57 18.24 -3.91
CA GLY A 71 3.21 18.67 -3.55
C GLY A 71 3.09 19.13 -2.08
N ASP A 72 3.91 18.58 -1.19
CA ASP A 72 3.95 18.94 0.24
C ASP A 72 4.59 20.31 0.50
N SER A 73 5.38 20.82 -0.47
CA SER A 73 6.01 22.15 -0.41
C SER A 73 5.15 23.30 -0.94
N THR A 74 3.99 23.02 -1.55
CA THR A 74 3.10 24.04 -2.16
C THR A 74 1.89 24.40 -1.29
N SER A 75 1.79 23.86 -0.07
CA SER A 75 0.73 24.21 0.90
C SER A 75 1.21 25.00 2.13
N ARG A 76 2.29 25.79 2.00
CA ARG A 76 2.74 26.70 3.06
C ARG A 76 2.60 28.16 2.66
#